data_AF-A0A520H4Z7-F1
#
_entry.id   AF-A0A520H4Z7-F1
#
_cell.length_a   1.000
_cell.length_b   1.000
_cell.length_c   1.000
_cell.angle_alpha   90.00
_cell.angle_beta   90.00
_cell.angle_gamma   90.00
#
_symmetry.space_group_name_H-M   'P 1'
#
loop_
_entity.id
_entity.type
_entity.pdbx_description
1 polymer ?
#
loop_
_entity_poly.entity_id
_entity_poly.type
_entity_poly.pdbx_seq_one_letter_code
_entity_poly.pdbx_strand_id
1 'polypeptide(L)'
;VNGIPFISSKTEIFGPELRQFYTYEFARGKYLDSIPVYRFKVKRKPSTAADDVMIQEMTTIFDVNNFEILGRYIDMKYSNMLFDFNVQMNIELNRFNEQLLPVKISYQGNWDIPFHKEERASFLIVHKDYKRE
;
A
#
# COMPACT_ATOMS: atom_id res chain seq x y z
N VAL A 1 -1.29 -12.18 1.86
CA VAL A 1 -0.36 -12.16 0.70
C VAL A 1 0.36 -13.50 0.68
N ASN A 2 0.14 -14.31 -0.36
CA ASN A 2 0.85 -15.58 -0.54
C ASN A 2 2.02 -15.32 -1.51
N GLY A 3 3.25 -15.61 -1.10
CA GLY A 3 4.41 -15.47 -2.00
C GLY A 3 5.73 -15.21 -1.29
N ILE A 4 5.72 -14.61 -0.09
CA ILE A 4 6.92 -14.42 0.72
C ILE A 4 6.65 -14.97 2.14
N PRO A 5 7.36 -16.04 2.57
CA PRO A 5 7.20 -16.61 3.90
C PRO A 5 7.31 -15.54 4.99
N PHE A 6 6.48 -15.64 6.04
CA PHE A 6 6.49 -14.76 7.22
C PHE A 6 6.08 -13.28 7.00
N ILE A 7 5.74 -12.86 5.78
CA ILE A 7 5.21 -11.51 5.51
C ILE A 7 3.72 -11.40 5.82
N SER A 8 2.95 -12.47 5.59
CA SER A 8 1.49 -12.41 5.65
C SER A 8 0.95 -11.94 7.01
N SER A 9 1.46 -12.48 8.13
CA SER A 9 1.03 -12.09 9.48
C SER A 9 1.38 -10.65 9.84
N LYS A 10 2.42 -10.07 9.23
CA LYS A 10 2.90 -8.71 9.48
C LYS A 10 2.20 -7.64 8.62
N THR A 11 1.24 -8.03 7.79
CA THR A 11 0.48 -7.14 6.90
C THR A 11 -0.97 -6.93 7.32
N GLU A 12 -1.45 -7.63 8.35
CA GLU A 12 -2.83 -7.52 8.85
C GLU A 12 -3.02 -6.30 9.76
N ILE A 13 -2.88 -5.10 9.20
CA ILE A 13 -2.86 -3.82 9.95
C ILE A 13 -4.14 -3.50 10.74
N PHE A 14 -5.24 -4.21 10.52
CA PHE A 14 -6.49 -4.07 11.29
C PHE A 14 -6.73 -5.22 12.27
N GLY A 15 -5.89 -6.25 12.23
CA GLY A 15 -5.95 -7.40 13.12
C GLY A 15 -5.61 -7.02 14.56
N PRO A 16 -6.03 -7.85 15.54
CA PRO A 16 -5.85 -7.56 16.97
C PRO A 16 -4.38 -7.37 17.36
N GLU A 17 -3.46 -8.09 16.70
CA GLU A 17 -2.03 -8.04 16.99
C GLU A 17 -1.38 -6.73 16.56
N LEU A 18 -1.71 -6.26 15.34
CA LEU A 18 -1.00 -5.14 14.72
C LEU A 18 -1.67 -3.78 14.97
N ARG A 19 -3.00 -3.73 15.18
CA ARG A 19 -3.73 -2.46 15.28
C ARG A 19 -3.20 -1.52 16.37
N GLN A 20 -2.59 -2.07 17.41
CA GLN A 20 -2.01 -1.29 18.51
C GLN A 20 -0.83 -0.41 18.09
N PHE A 21 -0.17 -0.74 16.98
CA PHE A 21 1.02 -0.06 16.47
C PHE A 21 0.71 1.11 15.53
N TYR A 22 -0.57 1.36 15.22
CA TYR A 22 -0.98 2.33 14.20
C TYR A 22 -1.89 3.43 14.75
N THR A 23 -1.79 4.61 14.15
CA THR A 23 -2.85 5.63 14.17
C THR A 23 -3.70 5.50 12.91
N TYR A 24 -4.99 5.82 13.06
CA TYR A 24 -5.96 5.80 11.97
C TYR A 24 -6.58 7.19 11.87
N GLU A 25 -6.46 7.80 10.69
CA GLU A 25 -6.98 9.12 10.41
C GLU A 25 -7.96 9.01 9.24
N PHE A 26 -9.12 9.64 9.39
CA PHE A 26 -10.11 9.74 8.33
C PHE A 26 -10.46 11.21 8.12
N ALA A 27 -10.28 11.69 6.89
CA ALA A 27 -10.53 13.08 6.54
C ALA A 27 -11.26 13.19 5.21
N ARG A 28 -12.19 14.14 5.12
CA ARG A 28 -12.76 14.58 3.83
C ARG A 28 -11.86 15.65 3.23
N GLY A 29 -11.67 15.62 1.92
CA GLY A 29 -10.92 16.64 1.21
C GLY A 29 -11.27 16.67 -0.27
N LYS A 30 -10.37 17.26 -1.06
CA LYS A 30 -10.43 17.22 -2.51
C LYS A 30 -9.17 16.57 -3.09
N TYR A 31 -9.31 15.94 -4.24
CA TYR A 31 -8.24 15.46 -5.10
C TYR A 31 -8.24 16.31 -6.38
N LEU A 32 -7.06 16.72 -6.85
CA LEU A 32 -6.89 17.68 -7.96
C LEU A 32 -7.83 18.90 -7.83
N ASP A 33 -7.93 19.43 -6.60
CA ASP A 33 -8.70 20.62 -6.19
C ASP A 33 -10.22 20.62 -6.46
N SER A 34 -10.75 19.57 -7.10
CA SER A 34 -12.12 19.54 -7.62
C SER A 34 -12.87 18.26 -7.27
N ILE A 35 -12.19 17.13 -7.16
CA ILE A 35 -12.83 15.82 -6.93
C ILE A 35 -12.99 15.61 -5.43
N PRO A 36 -14.22 15.56 -4.88
CA PRO A 36 -14.41 15.32 -3.45
C PRO A 36 -14.01 13.89 -3.09
N VAL A 37 -13.13 13.73 -2.11
CA VAL A 37 -12.61 12.42 -1.69
C VAL A 37 -12.63 12.26 -0.17
N TYR A 38 -12.72 11.02 0.28
CA TYR A 38 -12.30 10.64 1.62
C TYR A 38 -10.86 10.11 1.58
N ARG A 39 -10.07 10.48 2.58
CA ARG A 39 -8.70 9.99 2.78
C ARG A 39 -8.67 9.22 4.08
N PHE A 40 -8.34 7.94 3.98
CA PHE A 40 -8.08 7.10 5.13
C PHE A 40 -6.58 6.82 5.20
N LYS A 41 -5.94 7.30 6.26
CA LYS A 41 -4.52 7.11 6.50
C LYS A 41 -4.31 6.20 7.70
N VAL A 42 -3.47 5.20 7.49
CA VAL A 42 -2.93 4.33 8.53
C VAL A 42 -1.45 4.64 8.63
N LYS A 43 -0.97 5.01 9.82
CA LYS A 43 0.44 5.39 10.01
C LYS A 43 1.00 4.73 11.25
N ARG A 44 2.23 4.21 11.17
CA ARG A 44 2.93 3.67 12.33
C ARG A 44 3.01 4.75 13.41
N LYS A 45 2.69 4.40 14.66
CA LYS A 45 2.85 5.29 15.81
C LYS A 45 4.33 5.66 15.99
N PRO A 46 4.65 6.90 16.36
CA PRO A 46 6.01 7.28 16.70
C PRO A 46 6.64 6.41 17.82
N SER A 47 5.81 5.88 18.73
CA SER A 47 6.22 5.02 19.85
C SER A 47 6.52 3.56 19.47
N THR A 48 6.23 3.15 18.23
CA THR A 48 6.49 1.79 17.73
C THR A 48 7.82 1.77 17.00
N ALA A 49 8.68 0.77 17.18
CA ALA A 49 9.94 0.74 16.41
C ALA A 49 9.66 0.49 14.92
N ALA A 50 10.53 1.01 14.04
CA ALA A 50 10.33 0.85 12.59
C ALA A 50 10.28 -0.62 12.16
N ASP A 51 11.04 -1.48 12.83
CA ASP A 51 11.16 -2.92 12.52
C ASP A 51 10.15 -3.79 13.30
N ASP A 52 9.23 -3.20 14.07
CA ASP A 52 8.12 -3.94 14.70
C ASP A 52 7.01 -4.25 13.68
N VAL A 53 6.88 -3.43 12.64
CA VAL A 53 5.83 -3.50 11.62
C VAL A 53 6.40 -3.27 10.22
N MET A 54 5.76 -3.84 9.20
CA MET A 54 6.22 -3.69 7.81
C MET A 54 5.65 -2.45 7.12
N ILE A 55 4.39 -2.13 7.36
CA ILE A 55 3.74 -0.97 6.74
C ILE A 55 4.06 0.25 7.60
N GLN A 56 4.74 1.24 7.02
CA GLN A 56 5.06 2.50 7.71
C GLN A 56 3.92 3.50 7.53
N GLU A 57 3.37 3.57 6.32
CA GLU A 57 2.20 4.37 5.98
C GLU A 57 1.37 3.68 4.90
N MET A 58 0.04 3.75 5.03
CA MET A 58 -0.90 3.42 3.96
C MET A 58 -1.95 4.51 3.88
N THR A 59 -2.08 5.14 2.72
CA THR A 59 -3.15 6.12 2.48
C THR A 59 -4.06 5.59 1.38
N THR A 60 -5.34 5.40 1.69
CA THR A 60 -6.38 5.04 0.72
C THR A 60 -7.25 6.26 0.43
N ILE A 61 -7.44 6.55 -0.84
CA ILE A 61 -8.31 7.62 -1.33
C ILE A 61 -9.58 6.98 -1.84
N PHE A 62 -10.72 7.41 -1.32
CA PHE A 62 -12.04 6.95 -1.73
C PHE A 62 -12.82 8.08 -2.39
N ASP A 63 -13.59 7.76 -3.42
CA ASP A 63 -14.60 8.66 -3.97
C ASP A 63 -15.73 8.87 -2.95
N VAL A 64 -16.21 10.12 -2.81
CA VAL A 64 -17.24 10.45 -1.80
C VAL A 64 -18.62 9.91 -2.16
N ASN A 65 -18.91 9.69 -3.44
CA ASN A 65 -20.24 9.34 -3.92
C ASN A 65 -20.51 7.85 -3.80
N ASN A 66 -19.51 7.00 -4.10
CA ASN A 66 -19.68 5.55 -4.16
C ASN A 66 -18.70 4.77 -3.28
N PHE A 67 -17.80 5.44 -2.55
CA PHE A 67 -16.78 4.82 -1.69
C PHE A 67 -15.82 3.87 -2.43
N GLU A 68 -15.70 3.99 -3.74
CA GLU A 68 -14.71 3.24 -4.50
C GLU A 68 -13.30 3.78 -4.21
N ILE A 69 -12.32 2.88 -4.21
CA ILE A 69 -10.93 3.27 -4.04
C ILE A 69 -10.46 3.88 -5.35
N LEU A 70 -10.13 5.17 -5.35
CA LEU A 70 -9.52 5.86 -6.49
C LEU A 70 -8.01 5.61 -6.56
N GLY A 71 -7.39 5.45 -5.39
CA GLY A 71 -5.99 5.13 -5.32
C GLY A 71 -5.53 4.76 -3.91
N ARG A 72 -4.37 4.13 -3.84
CA ARG A 72 -3.71 3.75 -2.60
C ARG A 72 -2.22 3.99 -2.69
N TYR A 73 -1.70 4.72 -1.71
CA TYR A 73 -0.27 4.80 -1.43
C TYR A 73 0.09 3.80 -0.33
N ILE A 74 1.21 3.11 -0.50
CA ILE A 74 1.78 2.19 0.48
C ILE A 74 3.27 2.48 0.62
N ASP A 75 3.73 2.70 1.83
CA ASP A 75 5.13 2.74 2.24
C ASP A 75 5.44 1.54 3.14
N MET A 76 6.31 0.65 2.68
CA MET A 76 6.72 -0.54 3.40
C MET A 76 8.21 -0.52 3.64
N LYS A 77 8.60 -0.74 4.89
CA LYS A 77 9.99 -0.88 5.27
C LYS A 77 10.10 -1.92 6.37
N TYR A 78 11.11 -2.77 6.27
CA TYR A 78 11.38 -3.77 7.28
C TYR A 78 12.83 -4.22 7.17
N SER A 79 13.54 -4.25 8.30
CA SER A 79 14.92 -4.72 8.37
C SER A 79 15.09 -5.68 9.53
N ASN A 80 15.50 -6.92 9.26
CA ASN A 80 15.93 -7.90 10.24
C ASN A 80 17.07 -8.77 9.68
N MET A 81 17.51 -9.78 10.45
CA MET A 81 18.61 -10.66 10.03
C MET A 81 18.35 -11.43 8.72
N LEU A 82 17.08 -11.64 8.34
CA LEU A 82 16.69 -12.41 7.17
C LEU A 82 16.21 -11.54 6.00
N PHE A 83 15.64 -10.37 6.26
CA PHE A 83 15.00 -9.54 5.25
C PHE A 83 15.32 -8.07 5.47
N ASP A 84 15.80 -7.39 4.44
CA ASP A 84 15.85 -5.92 4.38
C ASP A 84 15.15 -5.45 3.11
N PHE A 85 14.09 -4.67 3.26
CA PHE A 85 13.44 -4.03 2.13
C PHE A 85 12.93 -2.64 2.50
N ASN A 86 12.86 -1.80 1.47
CA ASN A 86 12.25 -0.49 1.51
C ASN A 86 11.54 -0.24 0.18
N VAL A 87 10.22 -0.10 0.23
CA VAL A 87 9.34 -0.12 -0.94
C VAL A 87 8.25 0.94 -0.79
N GLN A 88 8.14 1.81 -1.78
CA GLN A 88 7.02 2.73 -1.96
C GLN A 88 6.22 2.36 -3.20
N MET A 89 4.90 2.35 -3.07
CA MET A 89 3.98 2.10 -4.17
C MET A 89 2.86 3.13 -4.20
N ASN A 90 2.56 3.63 -5.40
CA ASN A 90 1.34 4.37 -5.70
C ASN A 90 0.51 3.56 -6.69
N ILE A 91 -0.72 3.23 -6.31
CA ILE A 91 -1.65 2.44 -7.10
C ILE A 91 -2.86 3.33 -7.40
N GLU A 92 -3.14 3.55 -8.68
CA GLU A 92 -4.36 4.21 -9.14
C GLU A 92 -5.31 3.13 -9.67
N LEU A 93 -6.58 3.21 -9.31
CA LEU A 93 -7.60 2.26 -9.72
C LEU A 93 -8.68 2.97 -10.53
N ASN A 94 -9.28 2.25 -11.46
CA ASN A 94 -10.44 2.73 -12.20
C ASN A 94 -11.48 1.61 -12.32
N ARG A 95 -12.73 2.01 -12.48
CA ARG A 95 -13.84 1.09 -12.69
C ARG A 95 -13.85 0.64 -14.15
N PHE A 96 -13.84 -0.67 -14.36
CA PHE A 96 -14.09 -1.32 -15.63
C PHE A 96 -15.30 -2.24 -15.48
N ASN A 97 -16.44 -1.82 -16.05
CA ASN A 97 -17.75 -2.43 -15.79
C ASN A 97 -18.06 -2.46 -14.28
N GLU A 98 -18.31 -3.64 -13.73
CA GLU A 98 -18.63 -3.84 -12.31
C GLU A 98 -17.38 -4.04 -11.44
N GLN A 99 -16.18 -4.09 -12.03
CA GLN A 99 -14.93 -4.37 -11.32
C GLN A 99 -14.05 -3.13 -11.18
N LEU A 100 -13.40 -3.01 -10.02
CA LEU A 100 -12.40 -1.97 -9.76
C LEU A 100 -11.01 -2.57 -9.98
N LEU A 101 -10.26 -2.05 -10.96
CA LEU A 101 -9.00 -2.62 -11.42
C LEU A 101 -7.86 -1.59 -11.36
N PRO A 102 -6.60 -1.99 -11.06
CA PRO A 102 -5.46 -1.07 -11.06
C PRO A 102 -5.12 -0.59 -12.46
N VAL A 103 -5.18 0.71 -12.75
CA VAL A 103 -4.82 1.25 -14.08
C VAL A 103 -3.37 1.72 -14.16
N LYS A 104 -2.78 2.07 -13.02
CA LYS A 104 -1.41 2.56 -12.96
C LYS A 104 -0.77 2.21 -11.62
N ILE A 105 0.45 1.68 -11.67
CA ILE A 105 1.23 1.32 -10.49
C ILE A 105 2.62 1.93 -10.65
N SER A 106 2.97 2.88 -9.81
CA SER A 106 4.36 3.31 -9.63
C SER A 106 4.95 2.55 -8.46
N TYR A 107 6.09 1.93 -8.69
CA TYR A 107 6.84 1.15 -7.71
C TYR A 107 8.27 1.66 -7.65
N GLN A 108 8.78 1.81 -6.43
CA GLN A 108 10.20 2.05 -6.19
C GLN A 108 10.61 1.31 -4.92
N GLY A 109 11.69 0.54 -4.98
CA GLY A 109 12.22 -0.07 -3.77
C GLY A 109 13.37 -1.04 -3.97
N ASN A 110 13.82 -1.61 -2.85
CA ASN A 110 14.80 -2.67 -2.80
C ASN A 110 14.29 -3.88 -2.01
N TRP A 111 14.82 -5.05 -2.35
CA TRP A 111 14.63 -6.30 -1.63
C TRP A 111 15.99 -7.00 -1.45
N ASP A 112 16.37 -7.23 -0.21
CA ASP A 112 17.47 -8.10 0.18
C ASP A 112 16.88 -9.27 0.97
N ILE A 113 16.96 -10.46 0.39
CA ILE A 113 16.39 -11.69 0.92
C ILE A 113 17.44 -12.82 0.88
N PRO A 114 17.37 -13.82 1.77
CA PRO A 114 18.43 -14.81 1.89
C PRO A 114 18.55 -15.62 0.60
N PHE A 115 19.79 -15.96 0.24
CA PHE A 115 20.12 -16.77 -0.95
C PHE A 115 19.86 -16.11 -2.31
N HIS A 116 19.50 -14.83 -2.34
CA HIS A 116 19.37 -14.04 -3.57
C HIS A 116 20.30 -12.82 -3.53
N LYS A 117 20.56 -12.22 -4.70
CA LYS A 117 21.24 -10.92 -4.76
C LYS A 117 20.24 -9.84 -4.41
N GLU A 118 20.69 -8.75 -3.76
CA GLU A 118 19.85 -7.59 -3.54
C GLU A 118 19.26 -7.08 -4.88
N GLU A 119 17.95 -6.96 -4.92
CA GLU A 119 17.21 -6.42 -6.05
C GLU A 119 16.82 -4.97 -5.77
N ARG A 120 17.06 -4.09 -6.75
CA ARG A 120 16.64 -2.69 -6.71
C ARG A 120 15.85 -2.39 -7.97
N ALA A 121 14.61 -1.98 -7.82
CA ALA A 121 13.70 -1.78 -8.94
C ALA A 121 12.92 -0.48 -8.80
N SER A 122 12.77 0.20 -9.93
CA SER A 122 11.85 1.32 -10.09
C SER A 122 11.15 1.12 -11.42
N PHE A 123 9.82 1.06 -11.39
CA PHE A 123 9.03 0.84 -12.59
C PHE A 123 7.66 1.50 -12.50
N LEU A 124 7.12 1.77 -13.68
CA LEU A 124 5.76 2.24 -13.87
C LEU A 124 5.01 1.21 -14.72
N ILE A 125 3.98 0.61 -14.15
CA ILE A 125 3.05 -0.26 -14.87
C ILE A 125 1.83 0.59 -15.24
N VAL A 126 1.43 0.52 -16.50
CA VAL A 126 0.18 1.12 -16.99
C VAL A 126 -0.62 0.02 -17.65
N HIS A 127 -1.80 -0.28 -17.12
CA HIS A 127 -2.71 -1.24 -17.71
C HIS A 127 -3.70 -0.51 -18.63
N LYS A 128 -3.91 -1.07 -19.82
CA LYS A 128 -4.84 -0.57 -20.83
C LYS A 128 -5.65 -1.72 -21.40
N ASP A 129 -6.78 -1.37 -22.01
CA ASP A 129 -7.57 -2.30 -22.83
C ASP A 129 -7.99 -3.58 -22.12
N TYR A 130 -8.48 -3.44 -20.88
CA TYR A 130 -9.06 -4.55 -20.14
C TYR A 130 -10.12 -5.27 -20.98
N LYS A 131 -10.07 -6.61 -20.98
CA LYS A 131 -11.05 -7.47 -21.63
C LYS A 131 -11.67 -8.40 -20.60
N ARG A 132 -12.96 -8.65 -20.76
CA ARG A 132 -13.67 -9.66 -19.98
C ARG A 132 -13.36 -11.03 -20.60
N GLU A 133 -12.93 -11.97 -19.77
CA GLU A 133 -12.85 -13.39 -20.15
C GLU A 133 -14.24 -14.04 -20.19
#